data_AF-A0A3M1JXL3-F1
#
_entry.id   AF-A0A3M1JXL3-F1
#
_cell.length_a   1.000
_cell.length_b   1.000
_cell.length_c   1.000
_cell.angle_alpha   90.00
_cell.angle_beta   90.00
_cell.angle_gamma   90.00
#
_symmetry.space_group_name_H-M   'P 1'
#
loop_
_entity.id
_entity.type
_entity.pdbx_description
1 polymer ?
#
loop_
_entity_poly.entity_id
_entity_poly.type
_entity_poly.pdbx_seq_one_letter_code
_entity_poly.pdbx_strand_id
1 'polypeptide(L)'
;MTVATDRSEDTEAPERDTTGHEWDGIKEYDTPLPKWWLYTFYATILWSIAYWVVMPSWPLVESYTRGLLGYSQREIVTDAVAAANAARTEKGKALLDASLAEIERDPDLLRYALAAGDAAFGDNCAPCHGTGAQGGRGYPNLNDDAWLWGGTLEDIHTT
;
A
#
# COMPACT_ATOMS: atom_id res chain seq x y z
N MET A 1 -26.99 -36.77 -46.44
CA MET A 1 -25.76 -37.32 -47.01
C MET A 1 -24.82 -36.15 -47.20
N THR A 2 -23.75 -36.16 -46.40
CA THR A 2 -22.89 -35.04 -46.03
C THR A 2 -21.92 -34.71 -47.16
N VAL A 3 -21.82 -33.44 -47.55
CA VAL A 3 -20.64 -32.92 -48.26
C VAL A 3 -19.83 -32.17 -47.22
N ALA A 4 -18.81 -32.83 -46.68
CA ALA A 4 -17.80 -32.17 -45.88
C ALA A 4 -16.85 -31.46 -46.84
N THR A 5 -16.80 -30.13 -46.75
CA THR A 5 -15.75 -29.31 -47.35
C THR A 5 -14.41 -29.73 -46.75
N ASP A 6 -13.60 -30.37 -47.59
CA ASP A 6 -12.17 -30.59 -47.36
C ASP A 6 -11.48 -29.23 -47.27
N ARG A 7 -10.97 -28.89 -46.09
CA ARG A 7 -10.14 -27.71 -45.87
C ARG A 7 -8.70 -28.10 -46.18
N SER A 8 -8.43 -28.40 -47.45
CA SER A 8 -7.08 -28.62 -47.95
C SER A 8 -6.40 -27.26 -48.10
N GLU A 9 -5.45 -26.97 -47.22
CA GLU A 9 -4.18 -26.27 -47.49
C GLU A 9 -3.49 -26.06 -46.13
N ASP A 10 -3.06 -27.16 -45.52
CA ASP A 10 -1.98 -27.12 -44.55
C ASP A 10 -0.74 -26.68 -45.35
N THR A 11 -0.48 -25.37 -45.36
CA THR A 11 0.77 -24.82 -45.89
C THR A 11 1.88 -25.38 -45.01
N GLU A 12 2.53 -26.44 -45.48
CA GLU A 12 3.66 -27.07 -44.83
C GLU A 12 4.72 -25.99 -44.60
N ALA A 13 4.91 -25.62 -43.32
CA ALA A 13 5.96 -24.68 -42.96
C ALA A 13 7.29 -25.26 -43.45
N PRO A 14 8.20 -24.45 -44.02
CA PRO A 14 9.46 -24.94 -44.55
C PRO A 14 10.18 -25.78 -43.51
N GLU A 15 10.65 -26.97 -43.89
CA GLU A 15 11.38 -27.89 -43.01
C GLU A 15 12.56 -27.14 -42.38
N ARG A 16 12.53 -26.98 -41.05
CA ARG A 16 13.55 -26.26 -40.28
C ARG A 16 14.40 -27.25 -39.52
N ASP A 17 15.69 -26.94 -39.38
CA ASP A 17 16.61 -27.73 -38.58
C ASP A 17 16.11 -27.86 -37.13
N THR A 18 16.20 -29.07 -36.59
CA THR A 18 15.81 -29.40 -35.21
C THR A 18 17.03 -29.82 -34.39
N THR A 19 16.92 -29.75 -33.07
CA THR A 19 18.02 -30.04 -32.13
C THR A 19 18.41 -31.53 -32.02
N GLY A 20 17.83 -32.40 -32.86
CA GLY A 20 18.20 -33.81 -33.01
C GLY A 20 17.57 -34.79 -32.01
N HIS A 21 16.83 -34.29 -31.01
CA HIS A 21 16.11 -35.13 -30.04
C HIS A 21 14.59 -34.98 -30.21
N GLU A 22 13.87 -36.06 -29.90
CA GLU A 22 12.40 -36.09 -29.90
C GLU A 22 11.91 -36.50 -28.51
N TRP A 23 10.97 -35.73 -27.98
CA TRP A 23 10.36 -35.96 -26.67
C TRP A 23 8.85 -36.09 -26.84
N ASP A 24 8.34 -37.32 -26.77
CA ASP A 24 6.89 -37.60 -26.88
C ASP A 24 6.24 -36.99 -28.13
N GLY A 25 6.90 -37.15 -29.29
CA GLY A 25 6.44 -36.58 -30.57
C GLY A 25 6.78 -35.10 -30.77
N ILE A 26 7.33 -34.39 -29.77
CA ILE A 26 7.72 -32.98 -29.88
C ILE A 26 9.22 -32.87 -30.22
N LYS A 27 9.55 -32.00 -31.17
CA LYS A 27 10.92 -31.63 -31.56
C LYS A 27 11.11 -30.13 -31.41
N GLU A 28 12.32 -29.72 -31.05
CA GLU A 28 12.67 -28.31 -30.87
C GLU A 28 13.37 -27.78 -32.12
N TYR A 29 12.95 -26.60 -32.59
CA TYR A 29 13.62 -25.92 -33.71
C TYR A 29 14.90 -25.20 -33.25
N ASP A 30 15.98 -25.36 -34.02
CA ASP A 30 17.22 -24.62 -33.81
C ASP A 30 17.18 -23.29 -34.60
N THR A 31 16.30 -22.38 -34.16
CA THR A 31 16.17 -21.05 -34.76
C THR A 31 16.88 -20.00 -33.92
N PRO A 32 17.56 -19.01 -34.55
CA PRO A 32 18.16 -17.91 -33.81
C PRO A 32 17.07 -17.10 -33.10
N LEU A 33 17.42 -16.55 -31.94
CA LEU A 33 16.52 -15.69 -31.16
C LEU A 33 16.06 -14.49 -32.00
N PRO A 34 14.77 -14.10 -31.93
CA PRO A 34 14.28 -12.92 -32.64
C PRO A 34 15.07 -11.66 -32.26
N LYS A 35 15.55 -10.92 -33.26
CA LYS A 35 16.40 -9.73 -33.03
C LYS A 35 15.71 -8.67 -32.16
N TRP A 36 14.41 -8.47 -32.33
CA TRP A 36 13.64 -7.51 -31.50
C TRP A 36 13.60 -7.93 -30.03
N TRP A 37 13.53 -9.23 -29.74
CA TRP A 37 13.56 -9.78 -28.39
C TRP A 37 14.94 -9.54 -27.77
N LEU A 38 16.02 -9.80 -28.52
CA LEU A 38 17.38 -9.50 -28.08
C LEU A 38 17.59 -8.01 -27.80
N TYR A 39 17.12 -7.13 -28.68
CA TYR A 39 17.21 -5.68 -28.45
C TYR A 39 16.48 -5.25 -27.20
N THR A 40 15.27 -5.79 -26.96
CA THR A 40 14.51 -5.51 -25.74
C THR A 40 15.27 -6.01 -24.51
N PHE A 41 15.78 -7.24 -24.56
CA PHE A 41 16.58 -7.83 -23.47
C PHE A 41 17.81 -6.98 -23.14
N TYR A 42 18.56 -6.52 -24.13
CA TYR A 42 19.71 -5.64 -23.87
C TYR A 42 19.30 -4.24 -23.42
N ALA A 43 18.18 -3.71 -23.90
CA ALA A 43 17.66 -2.43 -23.45
C ALA A 43 17.29 -2.46 -21.96
N THR A 44 16.71 -3.54 -21.44
CA THR A 44 16.40 -3.66 -20.01
C THR A 44 17.65 -3.78 -19.15
N ILE A 45 18.71 -4.43 -19.65
CA ILE A 45 20.02 -4.47 -18.96
C ILE A 45 20.60 -3.06 -18.88
N LEU A 46 20.64 -2.33 -20.00
CA LEU A 46 21.14 -0.95 -20.04
C LEU A 46 20.32 -0.04 -19.12
N TRP A 47 19.00 -0.19 -19.12
CA TRP A 47 18.11 0.54 -18.22
C TRP A 47 18.40 0.24 -16.75
N SER A 48 18.62 -1.02 -16.40
CA SER A 48 18.93 -1.43 -15.03
C SER A 48 20.25 -0.81 -14.54
N ILE A 49 21.29 -0.83 -15.39
CA ILE A 49 22.58 -0.19 -15.08
C ILE A 49 22.41 1.33 -14.91
N ALA A 50 21.68 1.99 -15.81
CA ALA A 50 21.40 3.42 -15.68
C ALA A 50 20.63 3.73 -14.38
N TYR A 51 19.64 2.91 -14.04
CA TYR A 51 18.86 3.05 -12.82
C TYR A 51 19.74 2.91 -11.57
N TRP A 52 20.72 2.00 -11.57
CA TRP A 52 21.67 1.87 -10.47
C TRP A 52 22.52 3.11 -10.23
N VAL A 53 22.85 3.84 -11.30
CA VAL A 53 23.63 5.08 -11.22
C VAL A 53 22.77 6.22 -10.68
N VAL A 54 21.51 6.31 -11.09
CA VAL A 54 20.66 7.45 -10.72
C VAL A 54 19.97 7.28 -9.36
N MET A 55 19.73 6.04 -8.91
CA MET A 55 18.91 5.73 -7.73
C MET A 55 19.68 4.95 -6.64
N PRO A 56 19.20 4.99 -5.37
CA PRO A 56 19.64 4.11 -4.31
C PRO A 56 19.61 2.62 -4.71
N SER A 57 20.76 1.92 -4.67
CA SER A 57 20.85 0.58 -5.27
C SER A 57 21.68 -0.44 -4.51
N TRP A 58 23.00 -0.23 -4.38
CA TRP A 58 23.91 -1.27 -3.90
C TRP A 58 24.20 -1.12 -2.42
N PRO A 59 23.98 -2.17 -1.60
CA PRO A 59 24.36 -2.14 -0.20
C PRO A 59 25.89 -2.21 -0.05
N LEU A 60 26.41 -1.37 0.82
CA LEU A 60 27.77 -1.36 1.34
C LEU A 60 27.73 -1.86 2.79
N VAL A 61 28.88 -2.06 3.43
CA VAL A 61 28.96 -2.63 4.80
C VAL A 61 28.13 -1.82 5.81
N GLU A 62 28.12 -0.49 5.70
CA GLU A 62 27.38 0.41 6.62
C GLU A 62 26.40 1.35 5.91
N SER A 63 26.31 1.29 4.57
CA SER A 63 25.51 2.25 3.79
C SER A 63 25.07 1.69 2.45
N TYR A 64 24.71 2.54 1.49
CA TYR A 64 24.37 2.15 0.13
C TYR A 64 24.74 3.25 -0.86
N THR A 65 24.85 2.91 -2.15
CA THR A 65 25.06 3.90 -3.21
C THR A 65 23.83 4.80 -3.34
N ARG A 66 23.93 6.09 -3.01
CA ARG A 66 22.76 7.01 -3.01
C ARG A 66 22.20 7.35 -4.40
N GLY A 67 23.00 7.14 -5.44
CA GLY A 67 22.68 7.57 -6.80
C GLY A 67 22.81 9.08 -7.01
N LEU A 68 22.72 9.51 -8.26
CA LEU A 68 22.91 10.92 -8.65
C LEU A 68 21.72 11.83 -8.32
N LEU A 69 20.50 11.28 -8.18
CA LEU A 69 19.30 12.08 -7.94
C LEU A 69 19.06 12.41 -6.46
N GLY A 70 19.83 11.80 -5.55
CA GLY A 70 19.68 12.03 -4.10
C GLY A 70 18.32 11.57 -3.55
N TYR A 71 17.61 10.68 -4.24
CA TYR A 71 16.30 10.21 -3.84
C TYR A 71 16.36 9.39 -2.54
N SER A 72 15.45 9.66 -1.59
CA SER A 72 15.33 8.91 -0.34
C SER A 72 13.86 8.75 0.05
N GLN A 73 13.34 7.52 -0.02
CA GLN A 73 11.96 7.23 0.41
C GLN A 73 11.76 7.56 1.90
N ARG A 74 12.79 7.35 2.72
CA ARG A 74 12.73 7.61 4.15
C ARG A 74 12.56 9.10 4.45
N GLU A 75 13.32 9.94 3.76
CA GLU A 75 13.20 11.40 3.91
C GLU A 75 11.82 11.88 3.43
N ILE A 76 11.36 11.42 2.26
CA ILE A 76 10.03 11.74 1.74
C ILE A 76 8.92 11.43 2.75
N VAL A 77 8.95 10.23 3.34
CA VAL A 77 7.95 9.83 4.34
C VAL A 77 8.08 10.64 5.62
N THR A 78 9.31 10.89 6.07
CA THR A 78 9.57 11.66 7.29
C THR A 78 9.06 13.09 7.16
N ASP A 79 9.32 13.74 6.03
CA ASP A 79 8.85 15.09 5.72
C ASP A 79 7.32 15.13 5.58
N ALA A 80 6.72 14.14 4.90
CA ALA A 80 5.28 14.06 4.75
C ALA A 80 4.57 13.87 6.11
N VAL A 81 5.09 13.00 6.97
CA VAL A 81 4.56 12.79 8.32
C VAL A 81 4.74 14.04 9.18
N ALA A 82 5.91 14.70 9.12
CA ALA A 82 6.16 15.94 9.84
C ALA A 82 5.19 17.05 9.42
N ALA A 83 4.97 17.22 8.11
CA ALA A 83 4.01 18.19 7.57
C ALA A 83 2.56 17.87 8.01
N ALA A 84 2.16 16.59 7.94
CA ALA A 84 0.83 16.17 8.39
C ALA A 84 0.63 16.42 9.90
N ASN A 85 1.64 16.13 10.71
CA ASN A 85 1.59 16.38 12.15
C ASN A 85 1.55 17.87 12.47
N ALA A 86 2.33 18.70 11.78
CA ALA A 86 2.30 20.15 11.96
C ALA A 86 0.90 20.72 11.67
N ALA A 87 0.27 20.30 10.55
CA ALA A 87 -1.07 20.73 10.18
C ALA A 87 -2.15 20.27 11.18
N ARG A 88 -2.00 19.07 11.76
CA ARG A 88 -2.91 18.55 12.81
C ARG A 88 -2.73 19.31 14.12
N THR A 89 -1.48 19.54 14.53
CA THR A 89 -1.16 20.28 15.76
C THR A 89 -1.66 21.71 15.68
N GLU A 90 -1.50 22.41 14.55
CA GLU A 90 -2.02 23.78 14.41
C GLU A 90 -3.52 23.85 14.67
N LYS A 91 -4.30 22.92 14.11
CA LYS A 91 -5.76 22.87 14.27
C LYS A 91 -6.20 22.29 15.62
N GLY A 92 -5.42 21.37 16.19
CA GLY A 92 -5.74 20.64 17.42
C GLY A 92 -5.07 21.17 18.69
N LYS A 93 -4.19 22.17 18.61
CA LYS A 93 -3.43 22.68 19.76
C LYS A 93 -4.35 23.14 20.89
N ALA A 94 -5.47 23.79 20.55
CA ALA A 94 -6.44 24.22 21.54
C ALA A 94 -7.06 23.04 22.32
N LEU A 95 -7.21 21.86 21.69
CA LEU A 95 -7.65 20.65 22.40
C LEU A 95 -6.55 20.06 23.30
N LEU A 96 -5.28 20.16 22.90
CA LEU A 96 -4.16 19.63 23.68
C LEU A 96 -3.86 20.46 24.93
N ASP A 97 -4.11 21.77 24.86
CA ASP A 97 -3.86 22.69 25.96
C ASP A 97 -5.06 22.81 26.93
N ALA A 98 -6.26 22.40 26.51
CA ALA A 98 -7.49 22.49 27.29
C ALA A 98 -7.73 21.21 28.12
N SER A 99 -8.31 21.38 29.31
CA SER A 99 -8.85 20.26 30.10
C SER A 99 -10.14 19.70 29.47
N LEU A 100 -10.48 18.45 29.79
CA LEU A 100 -11.70 17.80 29.30
C LEU A 100 -12.96 18.61 29.65
N ALA A 101 -13.01 19.19 30.86
CA ALA A 101 -14.10 20.05 31.29
C ALA A 101 -14.17 21.40 30.54
N GLU A 102 -13.05 21.93 30.07
CA GLU A 102 -13.03 23.13 29.22
C GLU A 102 -13.51 22.81 27.80
N ILE A 103 -13.08 21.68 27.25
CA ILE A 103 -13.53 21.19 25.94
C ILE A 103 -15.04 20.96 25.96
N GLU A 104 -15.59 20.36 27.01
CA GLU A 104 -17.03 20.12 27.15
C GLU A 104 -17.86 21.42 27.21
N ARG A 105 -17.31 22.47 27.84
CA ARG A 105 -18.02 23.75 28.06
C ARG A 105 -17.93 24.71 26.87
N ASP A 106 -16.90 24.59 26.05
CA ASP A 106 -16.71 25.44 24.85
C ASP A 106 -17.34 24.76 23.62
N PRO A 107 -18.42 25.31 23.04
CA PRO A 107 -19.11 24.69 21.91
C PRO A 107 -18.26 24.53 20.65
N ASP A 108 -17.29 25.41 20.41
CA ASP A 108 -16.44 25.34 19.23
C ASP A 108 -15.34 24.28 19.40
N LEU A 109 -14.75 24.19 20.61
CA LEU A 109 -13.81 23.12 20.94
C LEU A 109 -14.51 21.75 20.95
N LEU A 110 -15.70 21.65 21.56
CA LEU A 110 -16.47 20.40 21.59
C LEU A 110 -16.81 19.92 20.18
N ARG A 111 -17.27 20.81 19.30
CA ARG A 111 -17.58 20.46 17.90
C ARG A 111 -16.36 19.92 17.16
N TYR A 112 -15.21 20.56 17.35
CA TYR A 112 -13.98 20.10 16.73
C TYR A 112 -13.50 18.76 17.33
N ALA A 113 -13.58 18.59 18.66
CA ALA A 113 -13.24 17.35 19.36
C ALA A 113 -14.12 16.18 18.91
N LEU A 114 -15.43 16.38 18.75
CA LEU A 114 -16.34 15.34 18.26
C LEU A 114 -16.04 14.96 16.81
N ALA A 115 -15.78 15.94 15.93
CA ALA A 115 -15.47 15.66 14.53
C ALA A 115 -14.13 14.94 14.35
N ALA A 116 -13.08 15.35 15.09
CA ALA A 116 -11.79 14.67 15.08
C ALA A 116 -11.86 13.31 15.80
N GLY A 117 -12.62 13.25 16.89
CA GLY A 117 -12.87 12.06 17.68
C GLY A 117 -13.63 10.99 16.92
N ASP A 118 -14.59 11.34 16.07
CA ASP A 118 -15.33 10.40 15.22
C ASP A 118 -14.40 9.64 14.26
N ALA A 119 -13.49 10.36 13.60
CA ALA A 119 -12.47 9.75 12.75
C ALA A 119 -11.52 8.85 13.57
N ALA A 120 -11.03 9.34 14.71
CA ALA A 120 -10.15 8.56 15.58
C ALA A 120 -10.84 7.31 16.16
N PHE A 121 -12.12 7.42 16.51
CA PHE A 121 -12.94 6.33 16.99
C PHE A 121 -13.16 5.28 15.91
N GLY A 122 -13.46 5.71 14.68
CA GLY A 122 -13.58 4.82 13.52
C GLY A 122 -12.32 4.01 13.25
N ASP A 123 -11.15 4.65 13.32
CA ASP A 123 -9.85 4.00 13.05
C ASP A 123 -9.42 3.05 14.17
N ASN A 124 -9.67 3.40 15.45
CA ASN A 124 -9.01 2.75 16.58
C ASN A 124 -9.98 2.01 17.53
N CYS A 125 -11.23 2.43 17.63
CA CYS A 125 -12.17 1.96 18.67
C CYS A 125 -13.32 1.12 18.08
N ALA A 126 -13.81 1.51 16.90
CA ALA A 126 -14.92 0.85 16.22
C ALA A 126 -14.72 -0.65 15.94
N PRO A 127 -13.50 -1.18 15.69
CA PRO A 127 -13.31 -2.63 15.54
C PRO A 127 -13.78 -3.45 16.76
N CYS A 128 -13.74 -2.88 17.95
CA CYS A 128 -14.16 -3.53 19.20
C CYS A 128 -15.53 -3.04 19.67
N HIS A 129 -15.77 -1.72 19.62
CA HIS A 129 -16.98 -1.10 20.17
C HIS A 129 -18.08 -0.84 19.12
N GLY A 130 -17.88 -1.24 17.87
CA GLY A 130 -18.84 -1.01 16.78
C GLY A 130 -18.81 0.43 16.26
N THR A 131 -19.28 0.63 15.03
CA THR A 131 -19.25 1.95 14.35
C THR A 131 -20.15 3.00 14.99
N GLY A 132 -21.19 2.58 15.72
CA GLY A 132 -22.05 3.46 16.50
C GLY A 132 -21.75 3.42 18.00
N ALA A 133 -20.58 2.88 18.39
CA ALA A 133 -20.17 2.67 19.77
C ALA A 133 -21.08 1.73 20.59
N GLN A 134 -21.94 0.94 19.93
CA GLN A 134 -22.93 0.07 20.56
C GLN A 134 -22.37 -1.19 21.24
N GLY A 135 -21.08 -1.46 21.09
CA GLY A 135 -20.41 -2.63 21.65
C GLY A 135 -20.69 -3.94 20.88
N GLY A 136 -20.33 -5.04 21.53
CA GLY A 136 -20.46 -6.39 21.00
C GLY A 136 -20.31 -7.44 22.10
N ARG A 137 -20.38 -8.73 21.77
CA ARG A 137 -20.17 -9.78 22.78
C ARG A 137 -18.75 -9.66 23.35
N GLY A 138 -18.64 -9.31 24.63
CA GLY A 138 -17.36 -9.11 25.31
C GLY A 138 -16.82 -7.68 25.25
N TYR A 139 -17.50 -6.76 24.58
CA TYR A 139 -17.12 -5.35 24.46
C TYR A 139 -18.26 -4.43 24.91
N PRO A 140 -18.02 -3.53 25.86
CA PRO A 140 -19.04 -2.61 26.37
C PRO A 140 -19.68 -1.74 25.27
N ASN A 141 -20.96 -1.41 25.49
CA ASN A 141 -21.61 -0.30 24.81
C ASN A 141 -21.10 1.01 25.42
N LEU A 142 -20.61 1.94 24.60
CA LEU A 142 -20.09 3.24 25.05
C LEU A 142 -21.07 4.39 24.77
N ASN A 143 -22.25 4.11 24.22
CA ASN A 143 -23.29 5.11 23.94
C ASN A 143 -24.50 5.03 24.89
N ASP A 144 -24.39 4.29 25.99
CA ASP A 144 -25.39 4.23 27.05
C ASP A 144 -24.88 4.83 28.37
N ASP A 145 -25.72 4.78 29.41
CA ASP A 145 -25.43 5.36 30.73
C ASP A 145 -24.74 4.36 31.68
N ALA A 146 -24.35 3.16 31.23
CA ALA A 146 -23.86 2.07 32.08
C ALA A 146 -22.33 1.90 31.99
N TRP A 147 -21.61 2.54 32.91
CA TRP A 147 -20.15 2.54 32.93
C TRP A 147 -19.56 1.58 33.96
N LEU A 148 -18.76 0.61 33.50
CA LEU A 148 -18.11 -0.38 34.38
C LEU A 148 -16.98 0.21 35.23
N TRP A 149 -16.31 1.24 34.72
CA TRP A 149 -15.10 1.82 35.32
C TRP A 149 -15.25 3.30 35.71
N GLY A 150 -16.50 3.77 35.80
CA GLY A 150 -16.81 5.19 35.98
C GLY A 150 -17.10 5.89 34.66
N GLY A 151 -18.04 6.82 34.67
CA GLY A 151 -18.56 7.52 33.49
C GLY A 151 -18.25 9.02 33.48
N THR A 152 -17.38 9.50 34.38
CA THR A 152 -16.88 10.88 34.30
C THR A 152 -15.87 11.00 33.16
N LEU A 153 -15.63 12.22 32.66
CA LEU A 153 -14.64 12.44 31.59
C LEU A 153 -13.24 11.95 31.99
N GLU A 154 -12.88 12.12 33.26
CA GLU A 154 -11.63 11.64 33.85
C GLU A 154 -11.55 10.11 33.91
N ASP A 155 -12.64 9.44 34.28
CA ASP A 155 -12.71 7.96 34.28
C ASP A 155 -12.55 7.41 32.85
N ILE A 156 -13.25 8.02 31.89
CA ILE A 156 -13.22 7.64 30.47
C ILE A 156 -11.84 7.90 29.85
N HIS A 157 -11.17 9.00 30.22
CA HIS A 157 -9.83 9.28 29.70
C HIS A 157 -8.78 8.29 30.22
N THR A 158 -8.95 7.81 31.45
CA THR A 158 -7.97 6.94 32.12
C THR A 158 -8.03 5.49 31.64
N THR A 159 -9.21 5.01 31.25
CA THR A 159 -9.51 3.58 31.03
C THR A 159 -9.66 3.22 29.56
#